data_AF-K6XHI6-F1
#
_entry.id   AF-K6XHI6-F1
#
_cell.length_a   1.000
_cell.length_b   1.000
_cell.length_c   1.000
_cell.angle_alpha   90.00
_cell.angle_beta   90.00
_cell.angle_gamma   90.00
#
_symmetry.space_group_name_H-M   'P 1'
#
loop_
_entity.id
_entity.type
_entity.pdbx_description
1 polymer ?
#
loop_
_entity_poly.entity_id
_entity_poly.type
_entity_poly.pdbx_seq_one_letter_code
_entity_poly.pdbx_strand_id
1 'polypeptide(L)'
;MPVSPNDLNQLRQQIDEIDSQLVELLAKRAKVTAQVGKYKSQVGLPIYVPEREAELIAKRRAQAEQQNVSPVLVEDLLRRIMRESYHTQNVDYLCTNPNIKKIVVIGGAGALGRIFVDMFERSGFSVQLLEKDDWPNADSILSDAGLVLVAVPIKLTESIISKLTNLPLDCILVDITSTKQKPLAAMMAAHKGPVLGLHPMFGPDVPSLVKQVVVVCHGRHPEQYEWLLQQIRIWGGILQQTSAKEHDDAMVFIQVMRHFCSFVFGSHLAGENPDLQQLISLSSPIYRLELAMVGRLFAQDPVLYADIIFDNKDSLAVLTEFSVKFNQALALIESNNKGEFIKQFFKIGSWFGDYSKQCLVNSRKLLLKADDDRSLSEDV
;
A
#
# COMPACT_ATOMS: atom_id res chain seq x y z
N MET A 1 -30.67 45.74 -13.97
CA MET A 1 -31.95 45.31 -13.36
C MET A 1 -31.64 44.82 -11.95
N PRO A 2 -32.43 45.15 -10.93
CA PRO A 2 -32.17 44.67 -9.57
C PRO A 2 -32.48 43.17 -9.54
N VAL A 3 -31.48 42.35 -9.19
CA VAL A 3 -31.64 40.89 -9.03
C VAL A 3 -32.51 40.66 -7.81
N SER A 4 -33.68 40.05 -7.99
CA SER A 4 -34.62 39.79 -6.90
C SER A 4 -34.12 38.61 -6.06
N PRO A 5 -34.15 38.68 -4.71
CA PRO A 5 -33.81 37.54 -3.84
C PRO A 5 -34.62 36.26 -4.15
N ASN A 6 -35.79 36.41 -4.78
CA ASN A 6 -36.65 35.28 -5.16
C ASN A 6 -36.09 34.48 -6.35
N ASP A 7 -35.37 35.14 -7.27
CA ASP A 7 -34.78 34.49 -8.45
C ASP A 7 -33.60 33.60 -8.03
N LEU A 8 -32.83 34.05 -7.03
CA LEU A 8 -31.76 33.25 -6.43
C LEU A 8 -32.32 32.01 -5.71
N ASN A 9 -33.43 32.15 -5.00
CA ASN A 9 -34.06 31.01 -4.31
C ASN A 9 -34.59 29.95 -5.28
N GLN A 10 -35.16 30.36 -6.41
CA GLN A 10 -35.57 29.42 -7.46
C GLN A 10 -34.37 28.68 -8.07
N LEU A 11 -33.26 29.38 -8.34
CA LEU A 11 -32.04 28.74 -8.84
C LEU A 11 -31.45 27.76 -7.81
N ARG A 12 -31.50 28.08 -6.52
CA ARG A 12 -31.07 27.16 -5.45
C ARG A 12 -31.93 25.89 -5.39
N GLN A 13 -33.26 26.03 -5.50
CA GLN A 13 -34.16 24.88 -5.56
C GLN A 13 -33.88 23.98 -6.76
N GLN A 14 -33.53 24.55 -7.92
CA GLN A 14 -33.13 23.77 -9.08
C GLN A 14 -31.81 23.02 -8.85
N ILE A 15 -30.85 23.63 -8.15
CA ILE A 15 -29.60 22.95 -7.75
C ILE A 15 -29.91 21.78 -6.80
N ASP A 16 -30.74 22.00 -5.79
CA ASP A 16 -31.12 20.95 -4.82
C ASP A 16 -31.81 19.76 -5.51
N GLU A 17 -32.66 20.02 -6.52
CA GLU A 17 -33.30 18.98 -7.31
C GLU A 17 -32.29 18.19 -8.16
N ILE A 18 -31.35 18.87 -8.81
CA ILE A 18 -30.27 18.23 -9.57
C ILE A 18 -29.40 17.37 -8.65
N ASP A 19 -29.03 17.89 -7.48
CA ASP A 19 -28.22 17.15 -6.50
C ASP A 19 -28.95 15.91 -5.97
N SER A 20 -30.26 16.01 -5.76
CA SER A 20 -31.10 14.86 -5.42
C SER A 20 -31.08 13.79 -6.52
N GLN A 21 -31.15 14.19 -7.80
CA GLN A 21 -31.04 13.27 -8.93
C GLN A 21 -29.66 12.60 -9.02
N LEU A 22 -28.58 13.33 -8.69
CA LEU A 22 -27.23 12.76 -8.62
C LEU A 22 -27.15 11.64 -7.57
N VAL A 23 -27.72 11.86 -6.38
CA VAL A 23 -27.78 10.82 -5.32
C VAL A 23 -28.55 9.58 -5.79
N GLU A 24 -29.69 9.76 -6.46
CA GLU A 24 -30.44 8.63 -7.02
C GLU A 24 -29.63 7.83 -8.06
N LEU A 25 -28.91 8.53 -8.93
CA LEU A 25 -28.06 7.90 -9.94
C LEU A 25 -26.90 7.13 -9.31
N LEU A 26 -26.31 7.66 -8.23
CA LEU A 26 -25.29 6.95 -7.45
C LEU A 26 -25.87 5.68 -6.83
N ALA A 27 -27.06 5.74 -6.23
CA ALA A 27 -27.73 4.57 -5.67
C ALA A 27 -28.06 3.50 -6.73
N LYS A 28 -28.57 3.92 -7.90
CA LYS A 28 -28.81 3.03 -9.05
C LYS A 28 -27.51 2.38 -9.51
N ARG A 29 -26.43 3.16 -9.65
CA ARG A 29 -25.10 2.64 -10.02
C ARG A 29 -24.57 1.65 -9.00
N ALA A 30 -24.71 1.91 -7.70
CA ALA A 30 -24.27 1.01 -6.64
C ALA A 30 -24.95 -0.37 -6.74
N LYS A 31 -26.26 -0.42 -7.04
CA LYS A 31 -26.99 -1.69 -7.26
C LYS A 31 -26.42 -2.48 -8.46
N VAL A 32 -26.17 -1.82 -9.58
CA VAL A 32 -25.58 -2.47 -10.78
C VAL A 32 -24.17 -2.96 -10.49
N THR A 33 -23.37 -2.12 -9.84
CA THR A 33 -22.01 -2.46 -9.39
C THR A 33 -22.01 -3.68 -8.47
N ALA A 34 -22.94 -3.79 -7.52
CA ALA A 34 -23.06 -4.96 -6.65
C ALA A 34 -23.36 -6.24 -7.44
N GLN A 35 -24.24 -6.17 -8.46
CA GLN A 35 -24.51 -7.30 -9.35
C GLN A 35 -23.27 -7.70 -10.16
N VAL A 36 -22.49 -6.72 -10.65
CA VAL A 36 -21.21 -6.97 -11.32
C VAL A 36 -20.21 -7.64 -10.37
N GLY A 37 -20.16 -7.22 -9.10
CA GLY A 37 -19.33 -7.84 -8.07
C GLY A 37 -19.68 -9.32 -7.87
N LYS A 38 -20.96 -9.63 -7.69
CA LYS A 38 -21.46 -11.01 -7.57
C LYS A 38 -21.11 -11.85 -8.80
N TYR A 39 -21.31 -11.31 -9.99
CA TYR A 39 -20.96 -12.00 -11.24
C TYR A 39 -19.45 -12.28 -11.33
N LYS A 40 -18.60 -11.27 -11.09
CA LYS A 40 -17.14 -11.42 -11.10
C LYS A 40 -16.66 -12.45 -10.08
N SER A 41 -17.26 -12.46 -8.89
CA SER A 41 -16.97 -13.43 -7.85
C SER A 41 -17.36 -14.85 -8.30
N GLN A 42 -18.46 -15.04 -9.02
CA GLN A 42 -18.84 -16.35 -9.56
C GLN A 42 -17.90 -16.85 -10.67
N VAL A 43 -17.41 -15.95 -11.53
CA VAL A 43 -16.57 -16.33 -12.69
C VAL A 43 -15.06 -16.17 -12.45
N GLY A 44 -14.64 -15.74 -11.26
CA GLY A 44 -13.23 -15.59 -10.90
C GLY A 44 -12.49 -14.45 -11.58
N LEU A 45 -13.22 -13.43 -12.06
CA LEU A 45 -12.59 -12.27 -12.70
C LEU A 45 -12.07 -11.27 -11.66
N PRO A 46 -10.90 -10.65 -11.89
CA PRO A 46 -10.35 -9.70 -10.95
C PRO A 46 -11.26 -8.48 -10.77
N ILE A 47 -11.33 -8.01 -9.52
CA ILE A 47 -12.07 -6.80 -9.19
C ILE A 47 -11.46 -5.60 -9.94
N TYR A 48 -10.14 -5.49 -9.91
CA TYR A 48 -9.39 -4.42 -10.53
C TYR A 48 -8.88 -4.80 -11.92
N VAL A 49 -9.29 -4.03 -12.93
CA VAL A 49 -8.82 -4.17 -14.32
C VAL A 49 -8.35 -2.78 -14.80
N PRO A 50 -7.03 -2.51 -14.78
CA PRO A 50 -6.48 -1.17 -15.06
C PRO A 50 -6.92 -0.61 -16.41
N GLU A 51 -6.85 -1.42 -17.47
CA GLU A 51 -7.20 -1.02 -18.83
C GLU A 51 -8.67 -0.58 -18.93
N ARG A 52 -9.56 -1.34 -18.28
CA ARG A 52 -10.99 -1.03 -18.26
C ARG A 52 -11.31 0.27 -17.53
N GLU A 53 -10.62 0.55 -16.42
CA GLU A 53 -10.74 1.85 -15.74
C GLU A 53 -10.26 2.99 -16.64
N ALA A 54 -9.11 2.82 -17.31
CA ALA A 54 -8.53 3.83 -18.17
C ALA A 54 -9.45 4.15 -19.36
N GLU A 55 -10.01 3.14 -20.03
CA GLU A 55 -11.01 3.31 -21.10
C GLU A 55 -12.24 4.07 -20.62
N LEU A 56 -12.79 3.68 -19.46
CA LEU A 56 -13.99 4.31 -18.90
C LEU A 56 -13.74 5.79 -18.59
N ILE A 57 -12.59 6.10 -17.97
CA ILE A 57 -12.20 7.47 -17.66
C ILE A 57 -12.01 8.28 -18.94
N ALA A 58 -11.27 7.75 -19.92
CA ALA A 58 -11.02 8.44 -21.19
C ALA A 58 -12.35 8.77 -21.91
N LYS A 59 -13.26 7.79 -21.99
CA LYS A 59 -14.58 7.99 -22.61
C LYS A 59 -15.41 9.05 -21.90
N ARG A 60 -15.39 9.09 -20.57
CA ARG A 60 -16.17 10.06 -19.78
C ARG A 60 -15.55 11.46 -19.76
N ARG A 61 -14.22 11.56 -19.85
CA ARG A 61 -13.52 12.83 -20.06
C ARG A 61 -13.92 13.47 -21.39
N ALA A 62 -13.89 12.70 -22.48
CA ALA A 62 -14.33 13.19 -23.80
C ALA A 62 -15.81 13.63 -23.80
N GLN A 63 -16.67 12.89 -23.10
CA GLN A 63 -18.07 13.29 -22.91
C GLN A 63 -18.22 14.60 -22.12
N ALA A 64 -17.39 14.81 -21.09
CA ALA A 64 -17.38 16.04 -20.31
C ALA A 64 -17.01 17.25 -21.19
N GLU A 65 -15.98 17.11 -22.03
CA GLU A 65 -15.57 18.14 -22.99
C GLU A 65 -16.71 18.52 -23.94
N GLN A 66 -17.43 17.54 -24.48
CA GLN A 66 -18.58 17.76 -25.37
C GLN A 66 -19.74 18.51 -24.69
N GLN A 67 -19.86 18.41 -23.37
CA GLN A 67 -20.91 19.06 -22.59
C GLN A 67 -20.45 20.35 -21.89
N ASN A 68 -19.24 20.85 -22.19
CA ASN A 68 -18.61 21.99 -21.51
C ASN A 68 -18.50 21.82 -19.99
N VAL A 69 -18.32 20.58 -19.53
CA VAL A 69 -18.04 20.24 -18.12
C VAL A 69 -16.56 19.94 -17.96
N SER A 70 -15.97 20.33 -16.83
CA SER A 70 -14.55 20.06 -16.53
C SER A 70 -14.24 18.55 -16.58
N PRO A 71 -13.32 18.09 -17.46
CA PRO A 71 -12.94 16.69 -17.54
C PRO A 71 -12.21 16.20 -16.29
N VAL A 72 -11.52 17.12 -15.59
CA VAL A 72 -10.84 16.83 -14.33
C VAL A 72 -11.86 16.52 -13.24
N LEU A 73 -12.91 17.33 -13.11
CA LEU A 73 -13.99 17.10 -12.16
C LEU A 73 -14.66 15.74 -12.37
N VAL A 74 -15.03 15.43 -13.62
CA VAL A 74 -15.69 14.15 -13.96
C VAL A 74 -14.78 12.97 -13.67
N GLU A 75 -13.49 13.07 -13.98
CA GLU A 75 -12.52 12.02 -13.62
C GLU A 75 -12.41 11.83 -12.10
N ASP A 76 -12.30 12.90 -11.32
CA ASP A 76 -12.18 12.81 -9.86
C ASP A 76 -13.43 12.18 -9.21
N LEU A 77 -14.63 12.61 -9.63
CA LEU A 77 -15.89 12.02 -9.19
C LEU A 77 -15.94 10.53 -9.55
N LEU A 78 -15.66 10.17 -10.80
CA LEU A 78 -15.67 8.77 -11.23
C LEU A 78 -14.68 7.91 -10.45
N ARG A 79 -13.47 8.41 -10.20
CA ARG A 79 -12.47 7.70 -9.40
C ARG A 79 -12.93 7.50 -7.95
N ARG A 80 -13.60 8.48 -7.35
CA ARG A 80 -14.18 8.33 -5.99
C ARG A 80 -15.31 7.31 -5.98
N ILE A 81 -16.23 7.38 -6.93
CA ILE A 81 -17.35 6.43 -7.06
C ILE A 81 -16.84 4.99 -7.31
N MET A 82 -15.80 4.82 -8.12
CA MET A 82 -15.16 3.51 -8.34
C MET A 82 -14.48 2.98 -7.09
N ARG A 83 -13.82 3.83 -6.30
CA ARG A 83 -13.23 3.41 -5.02
C ARG A 83 -14.30 2.88 -4.05
N GLU A 84 -15.42 3.59 -3.93
CA GLU A 84 -16.56 3.15 -3.12
C GLU A 84 -17.12 1.80 -3.60
N SER A 85 -17.13 1.60 -4.91
CA SER A 85 -17.57 0.34 -5.53
C SER A 85 -16.72 -0.84 -5.09
N TYR A 86 -15.42 -0.65 -4.88
CA TYR A 86 -14.56 -1.72 -4.38
C TYR A 86 -14.94 -2.12 -2.95
N HIS A 87 -15.18 -1.16 -2.06
CA HIS A 87 -15.57 -1.47 -0.68
C HIS A 87 -16.89 -2.24 -0.59
N THR A 88 -17.88 -1.87 -1.41
CA THR A 88 -19.21 -2.51 -1.39
C THR A 88 -19.29 -3.82 -2.19
N GLN A 89 -18.36 -4.09 -3.10
CA GLN A 89 -18.29 -5.36 -3.85
C GLN A 89 -17.58 -6.49 -3.08
N ASN A 90 -16.82 -6.16 -2.04
CA ASN A 90 -15.90 -7.08 -1.33
C ASN A 90 -16.58 -8.00 -0.30
N VAL A 91 -17.81 -8.47 -0.57
CA VAL A 91 -18.54 -9.30 0.40
C VAL A 91 -18.02 -10.75 0.36
N ASP A 92 -17.90 -11.34 -0.84
CA ASP A 92 -17.38 -12.70 -1.04
C ASP A 92 -16.52 -12.77 -2.31
N TYR A 93 -15.38 -13.44 -2.25
CA TYR A 93 -14.48 -13.69 -3.38
C TYR A 93 -14.57 -15.14 -3.86
N LEU A 94 -14.25 -15.39 -5.14
CA LEU A 94 -14.07 -16.76 -5.63
C LEU A 94 -12.95 -17.44 -4.84
N CYS A 95 -13.22 -18.67 -4.38
CA CYS A 95 -12.19 -19.59 -3.93
C CYS A 95 -11.46 -20.17 -5.15
N THR A 96 -10.19 -19.78 -5.39
CA THR A 96 -9.43 -20.31 -6.54
C THR A 96 -8.99 -21.76 -6.35
N ASN A 97 -8.96 -22.25 -5.10
CA ASN A 97 -8.60 -23.64 -4.81
C ASN A 97 -9.46 -24.25 -3.69
N PRO A 98 -10.67 -24.76 -4.03
CA PRO A 98 -11.57 -25.38 -3.05
C PRO A 98 -11.03 -26.66 -2.39
N ASN A 99 -9.95 -27.23 -2.90
CA ASN A 99 -9.36 -28.45 -2.35
C ASN A 99 -8.47 -28.18 -1.12
N ILE A 100 -8.05 -26.93 -0.91
CA ILE A 100 -7.30 -26.53 0.29
C ILE A 100 -8.28 -26.45 1.45
N LYS A 101 -8.26 -27.49 2.29
CA LYS A 101 -9.19 -27.64 3.40
C LYS A 101 -8.95 -26.64 4.52
N LYS A 102 -7.68 -26.28 4.76
CA LYS A 102 -7.27 -25.50 5.92
C LYS A 102 -6.04 -24.64 5.63
N ILE A 103 -6.13 -23.38 6.02
CA ILE A 103 -5.06 -22.40 6.01
C ILE A 103 -4.71 -22.07 7.45
N VAL A 104 -3.43 -22.14 7.81
CA VAL A 104 -2.94 -21.71 9.13
C VAL A 104 -2.20 -20.39 8.96
N VAL A 105 -2.55 -19.38 9.78
CA VAL A 105 -1.84 -18.10 9.82
C VAL A 105 -1.14 -17.95 11.17
N ILE A 106 0.19 -17.98 11.14
CA ILE A 106 1.03 -17.77 12.32
C ILE A 106 1.18 -16.27 12.56
N GLY A 107 0.77 -15.79 13.73
CA GLY A 107 0.67 -14.34 14.01
C GLY A 107 -0.50 -13.68 13.27
N GLY A 108 -1.56 -14.43 12.97
CA GLY A 108 -2.73 -13.95 12.25
C GLY A 108 -3.58 -12.93 13.01
N ALA A 109 -3.47 -12.86 14.33
CA ALA A 109 -4.06 -11.78 15.13
C ALA A 109 -3.28 -10.45 15.00
N GLY A 110 -2.08 -10.48 14.41
CA GLY A 110 -1.25 -9.31 14.18
C GLY A 110 -1.82 -8.35 13.14
N ALA A 111 -1.30 -7.12 13.11
CA ALA A 111 -1.85 -6.03 12.30
C ALA A 111 -1.93 -6.36 10.80
N LEU A 112 -0.90 -6.99 10.22
CA LEU A 112 -0.92 -7.41 8.81
C LEU A 112 -1.50 -8.82 8.63
N GLY A 113 -1.26 -9.73 9.59
CA GLY A 113 -1.82 -11.08 9.58
C GLY A 113 -3.35 -11.08 9.47
N ARG A 114 -4.02 -10.20 10.22
CA ARG A 114 -5.49 -10.10 10.24
C ARG A 114 -6.10 -9.76 8.89
N ILE A 115 -5.36 -9.02 8.05
CA ILE A 115 -5.80 -8.68 6.69
C ILE A 115 -5.84 -9.94 5.84
N PHE A 116 -4.82 -10.78 5.91
CA PHE A 116 -4.80 -12.04 5.16
C PHE A 116 -5.83 -13.03 5.69
N VAL A 117 -6.05 -13.09 7.01
CA VAL A 117 -7.13 -13.88 7.61
C VAL A 117 -8.48 -13.47 7.00
N ASP A 118 -8.84 -12.18 7.06
CA ASP A 118 -10.09 -11.66 6.48
C ASP A 118 -10.21 -11.96 4.97
N MET A 119 -9.13 -11.80 4.20
CA MET A 119 -9.15 -12.10 2.77
C MET A 119 -9.34 -13.59 2.47
N PHE A 120 -8.72 -14.49 3.25
CA PHE A 120 -8.91 -15.93 3.10
C PHE A 120 -10.33 -16.35 3.47
N GLU A 121 -10.86 -15.86 4.59
CA GLU A 121 -12.23 -16.17 5.05
C GLU A 121 -13.28 -15.70 4.03
N ARG A 122 -13.15 -14.48 3.50
CA ARG A 122 -14.03 -13.97 2.43
C ARG A 122 -13.90 -14.72 1.11
N SER A 123 -12.83 -15.51 0.94
CA SER A 123 -12.64 -16.37 -0.22
C SER A 123 -13.08 -17.81 0.05
N GLY A 124 -13.74 -18.07 1.18
CA GLY A 124 -14.29 -19.38 1.54
C GLY A 124 -13.28 -20.39 2.08
N PHE A 125 -12.07 -19.97 2.44
CA PHE A 125 -11.10 -20.86 3.08
C PHE A 125 -11.35 -20.98 4.59
N SER A 126 -11.16 -22.17 5.16
CA SER A 126 -11.12 -22.35 6.61
C SER A 126 -9.78 -21.86 7.14
N VAL A 127 -9.79 -20.82 7.97
CA VAL A 127 -8.58 -20.24 8.56
C VAL A 127 -8.46 -20.63 10.02
N GLN A 128 -7.27 -21.07 10.43
CA GLN A 128 -6.92 -21.30 11.83
C GLN A 128 -5.72 -20.44 12.21
N LEU A 129 -5.76 -19.83 13.39
CA LEU A 129 -4.66 -19.01 13.90
C LEU A 129 -3.69 -19.88 14.69
N LEU A 130 -2.42 -19.50 14.66
CA LEU A 130 -1.39 -20.01 15.56
C LEU A 130 -0.65 -18.82 16.17
N GLU A 131 -0.94 -18.55 17.43
CA GLU A 131 -0.36 -17.45 18.21
C GLU A 131 0.71 -17.95 19.19
N LYS A 132 1.28 -17.01 19.95
CA LYS A 132 2.37 -17.29 20.90
C LYS A 132 2.04 -18.36 21.94
N ASP A 133 0.79 -18.43 22.38
CA ASP A 133 0.37 -19.34 23.44
C ASP A 133 -0.12 -20.70 22.89
N ASP A 134 -0.26 -20.82 21.56
CA ASP A 134 -0.75 -22.02 20.88
C ASP A 134 0.36 -23.04 20.56
N TRP A 135 1.63 -22.66 20.73
CA TRP A 135 2.78 -23.51 20.40
C TRP A 135 2.78 -24.92 21.02
N PRO A 136 2.29 -25.13 22.26
CA PRO A 136 2.15 -26.48 22.81
C PRO A 136 1.25 -27.42 21.98
N ASN A 137 0.31 -26.86 21.21
CA ASN A 137 -0.62 -27.58 20.34
C ASN A 137 -0.29 -27.40 18.84
N ALA A 138 0.87 -26.82 18.50
CA ALA A 138 1.23 -26.45 17.13
C ALA A 138 1.15 -27.63 16.16
N ASP A 139 1.65 -28.81 16.53
CA ASP A 139 1.61 -30.00 15.65
C ASP A 139 0.17 -30.39 15.27
N SER A 140 -0.80 -30.25 16.18
CA SER A 140 -2.20 -30.50 15.87
C SER A 140 -2.80 -29.41 14.98
N ILE A 141 -2.47 -28.14 15.25
CA ILE A 141 -2.91 -27.01 14.44
C ILE A 141 -2.34 -27.09 13.02
N LEU A 142 -1.08 -27.50 12.87
CA LEU A 142 -0.37 -27.59 11.60
C LEU A 142 -0.61 -28.92 10.87
N SER A 143 -1.09 -29.95 11.58
CA SER A 143 -1.58 -31.17 10.94
C SER A 143 -2.60 -30.78 9.87
N ASP A 144 -2.62 -31.49 8.74
CA ASP A 144 -3.51 -31.31 7.59
C ASP A 144 -3.60 -29.89 6.96
N ALA A 145 -2.72 -28.96 7.33
CA ALA A 145 -2.66 -27.65 6.70
C ALA A 145 -2.27 -27.75 5.22
N GLY A 146 -3.06 -27.14 4.34
CA GLY A 146 -2.72 -26.99 2.93
C GLY A 146 -1.88 -25.74 2.63
N LEU A 147 -1.94 -24.75 3.52
CA LEU A 147 -1.09 -23.56 3.48
C LEU A 147 -0.79 -23.07 4.89
N VAL A 148 0.46 -22.67 5.14
CA VAL A 148 0.91 -21.99 6.35
C VAL A 148 1.49 -20.64 5.96
N LEU A 149 0.88 -19.56 6.46
CA LEU A 149 1.33 -18.18 6.28
C LEU A 149 2.02 -17.68 7.56
N VAL A 150 3.26 -17.22 7.44
CA VAL A 150 4.05 -16.64 8.53
C VAL A 150 3.93 -15.12 8.50
N ALA A 151 3.25 -14.57 9.51
CA ALA A 151 2.94 -13.15 9.67
C ALA A 151 3.43 -12.60 11.03
N VAL A 152 4.66 -12.95 11.43
CA VAL A 152 5.27 -12.57 12.71
C VAL A 152 6.33 -11.46 12.52
N PRO A 153 6.77 -10.77 13.59
CA PRO A 153 7.86 -9.80 13.50
C PRO A 153 9.14 -10.36 12.86
N ILE A 154 9.88 -9.51 12.13
CA ILE A 154 11.08 -9.89 11.37
C ILE A 154 12.06 -10.67 12.26
N LYS A 155 12.40 -10.13 13.44
CA LYS A 155 13.32 -10.77 14.40
C LYS A 155 12.91 -12.17 14.87
N LEU A 156 11.63 -12.52 14.81
CA LEU A 156 11.12 -13.83 15.24
C LEU A 156 10.99 -14.81 14.07
N THR A 157 10.90 -14.30 12.84
CA THR A 157 10.50 -15.05 11.65
C THR A 157 11.35 -16.31 11.45
N GLU A 158 12.67 -16.20 11.41
CA GLU A 158 13.57 -17.35 11.23
C GLU A 158 13.43 -18.38 12.38
N SER A 159 13.28 -17.92 13.62
CA SER A 159 13.13 -18.78 14.80
C SER A 159 11.78 -19.50 14.87
N ILE A 160 10.75 -18.92 14.24
CA ILE A 160 9.43 -19.54 14.11
C ILE A 160 9.45 -20.56 12.98
N ILE A 161 10.01 -20.19 11.82
CA ILE A 161 10.12 -21.07 10.66
C ILE A 161 10.91 -22.34 11.01
N SER A 162 11.99 -22.23 11.78
CA SER A 162 12.80 -23.39 12.16
C SER A 162 12.07 -24.42 13.03
N LYS A 163 10.95 -24.04 13.67
CA LYS A 163 10.08 -24.96 14.43
C LYS A 163 9.11 -25.74 13.55
N LEU A 164 8.93 -25.35 12.28
CA LEU A 164 7.96 -25.95 11.37
C LEU A 164 8.50 -27.23 10.72
N THR A 165 8.91 -28.21 11.52
CA THR A 165 9.60 -29.42 11.03
C THR A 165 8.67 -30.52 10.49
N ASN A 166 7.38 -30.47 10.84
CA ASN A 166 6.41 -31.54 10.58
C ASN A 166 5.27 -31.12 9.63
N LEU A 167 5.53 -30.18 8.72
CA LEU A 167 4.53 -29.78 7.74
C LEU A 167 4.25 -30.89 6.70
N PRO A 168 2.99 -31.06 6.26
CA PRO A 168 2.68 -31.93 5.13
C PRO A 168 3.50 -31.56 3.89
N LEU A 169 3.95 -32.54 3.11
CA LEU A 169 4.85 -32.28 1.95
C LEU A 169 4.20 -31.40 0.87
N ASP A 170 2.88 -31.45 0.74
CA ASP A 170 2.06 -30.66 -0.17
C ASP A 170 1.59 -29.32 0.45
N CYS A 171 1.86 -29.08 1.74
CA CYS A 171 1.57 -27.80 2.38
C CYS A 171 2.41 -26.69 1.76
N ILE A 172 1.80 -25.56 1.43
CA ILE A 172 2.51 -24.39 0.93
C ILE A 172 2.99 -23.56 2.12
N LEU A 173 4.30 -23.34 2.24
CA LEU A 173 4.86 -22.46 3.27
C LEU A 173 5.12 -21.07 2.69
N VAL A 174 4.51 -20.05 3.30
CA VAL A 174 4.52 -18.67 2.83
C VAL A 174 4.95 -17.72 3.93
N ASP A 175 5.76 -16.71 3.64
CA ASP A 175 6.01 -15.56 4.53
C ASP A 175 5.49 -14.26 3.92
N ILE A 176 5.15 -13.28 4.77
CA ILE A 176 4.82 -11.90 4.36
C ILE A 176 5.76 -10.85 4.96
N THR A 177 6.98 -11.26 5.32
CA THR A 177 7.95 -10.39 6.01
C THR A 177 8.43 -9.24 5.12
N SER A 178 9.00 -8.18 5.71
CA SER A 178 9.52 -7.04 4.92
C SER A 178 10.90 -7.27 4.30
N THR A 179 11.65 -8.27 4.76
CA THR A 179 12.90 -8.75 4.14
C THR A 179 12.67 -10.13 3.54
N LYS A 180 13.41 -10.53 2.50
CA LYS A 180 13.11 -11.76 1.74
C LYS A 180 14.24 -12.77 1.72
N GLN A 181 15.51 -12.38 1.73
CA GLN A 181 16.60 -13.35 1.63
C GLN A 181 16.62 -14.34 2.80
N LYS A 182 16.64 -13.85 4.05
CA LYS A 182 16.73 -14.71 5.23
C LYS A 182 15.44 -15.52 5.46
N PRO A 183 14.23 -14.93 5.43
CA PRO A 183 13.01 -15.72 5.61
C PRO A 183 12.82 -16.79 4.54
N LEU A 184 13.07 -16.46 3.26
CA LEU A 184 12.95 -17.43 2.17
C LEU A 184 13.96 -18.57 2.32
N ALA A 185 15.22 -18.27 2.67
CA ALA A 185 16.23 -19.29 2.93
C ALA A 185 15.84 -20.20 4.12
N ALA A 186 15.34 -19.62 5.21
CA ALA A 186 14.86 -20.38 6.37
C ALA A 186 13.69 -21.30 5.99
N MET A 187 12.71 -20.83 5.22
CA MET A 187 11.58 -21.65 4.76
C MET A 187 12.05 -22.78 3.84
N MET A 188 12.97 -22.49 2.92
CA MET A 188 13.54 -23.49 2.01
C MET A 188 14.32 -24.60 2.73
N ALA A 189 14.92 -24.28 3.89
CA ALA A 189 15.61 -25.24 4.74
C ALA A 189 14.66 -26.05 5.64
N ALA A 190 13.64 -25.41 6.20
CA ALA A 190 12.69 -26.04 7.11
C ALA A 190 11.69 -26.95 6.37
N HIS A 191 11.28 -26.59 5.15
CA HIS A 191 10.27 -27.31 4.39
C HIS A 191 10.79 -27.85 3.06
N LYS A 192 10.41 -29.08 2.71
CA LYS A 192 10.76 -29.72 1.43
C LYS A 192 9.73 -29.50 0.33
N GLY A 193 8.52 -29.08 0.68
CA GLY A 193 7.43 -28.81 -0.25
C GLY A 193 7.50 -27.42 -0.91
N PRO A 194 6.34 -26.90 -1.36
CA PRO A 194 6.24 -25.58 -1.97
C PRO A 194 6.56 -24.43 -1.00
N VAL A 195 7.33 -23.46 -1.48
CA VAL A 195 7.77 -22.30 -0.69
C VAL A 195 7.63 -21.02 -1.51
N LEU A 196 7.03 -19.99 -0.91
CA LEU A 196 6.78 -18.69 -1.52
C LEU A 196 7.08 -17.55 -0.54
N GLY A 197 7.88 -16.58 -0.95
CA GLY A 197 8.03 -15.34 -0.20
C GLY A 197 7.15 -14.23 -0.76
N LEU A 198 6.40 -13.55 0.10
CA LEU A 198 5.60 -12.38 -0.25
C LEU A 198 6.09 -11.17 0.56
N HIS A 199 5.92 -9.97 0.00
CA HIS A 199 6.02 -8.72 0.77
C HIS A 199 4.88 -7.79 0.34
N PRO A 200 3.83 -7.67 1.16
CA PRO A 200 2.78 -6.68 0.97
C PRO A 200 3.36 -5.28 1.15
N MET A 201 3.36 -4.45 0.11
CA MET A 201 3.94 -3.10 0.12
C MET A 201 2.98 -2.07 0.74
N PHE A 202 2.24 -2.49 1.75
CA PHE A 202 1.19 -1.70 2.38
C PHE A 202 1.05 -2.03 3.87
N GLY A 203 0.58 -1.04 4.62
CA GLY A 203 0.35 -1.15 6.06
C GLY A 203 -1.05 -1.68 6.41
N PRO A 204 -1.33 -1.83 7.72
CA PRO A 204 -2.56 -2.41 8.25
C PRO A 204 -3.83 -1.57 8.05
N ASP A 205 -3.66 -0.33 7.56
CA ASP A 205 -4.73 0.66 7.41
C ASP A 205 -5.34 0.67 6.00
N VAL A 206 -4.91 -0.24 5.11
CA VAL A 206 -5.50 -0.31 3.77
C VAL A 206 -6.93 -0.85 3.85
N PRO A 207 -7.91 -0.15 3.25
CA PRO A 207 -9.31 -0.56 3.31
C PRO A 207 -9.65 -1.69 2.31
N SER A 208 -8.74 -2.03 1.40
CA SER A 208 -8.82 -3.17 0.48
C SER A 208 -7.47 -3.43 -0.19
N LEU A 209 -7.28 -4.63 -0.75
CA LEU A 209 -6.08 -5.00 -1.54
C LEU A 209 -6.09 -4.41 -2.97
N VAL A 210 -7.16 -3.73 -3.39
CA VAL A 210 -7.26 -3.15 -4.72
C VAL A 210 -6.15 -2.13 -4.95
N LYS A 211 -5.38 -2.32 -6.03
CA LYS A 211 -4.23 -1.49 -6.44
C LYS A 211 -3.03 -1.58 -5.50
N GLN A 212 -3.08 -2.42 -4.47
CA GLN A 212 -1.96 -2.62 -3.57
C GLN A 212 -0.93 -3.54 -4.20
N VAL A 213 0.35 -3.22 -4.04
CA VAL A 213 1.44 -4.03 -4.58
C VAL A 213 1.81 -5.12 -3.58
N VAL A 214 1.98 -6.34 -4.06
CA VAL A 214 2.58 -7.45 -3.33
C VAL A 214 3.77 -7.95 -4.13
N VAL A 215 4.96 -7.86 -3.53
CA VAL A 215 6.16 -8.42 -4.15
C VAL A 215 6.15 -9.94 -3.98
N VAL A 216 6.54 -10.65 -5.03
CA VAL A 216 6.58 -12.11 -5.12
C VAL A 216 8.03 -12.56 -5.32
N CYS A 217 8.54 -13.34 -4.37
CA CYS A 217 9.84 -14.00 -4.45
C CYS A 217 9.63 -15.52 -4.44
N HIS A 218 9.82 -16.15 -5.60
CA HIS A 218 9.64 -17.59 -5.75
C HIS A 218 10.71 -18.39 -4.98
N GLY A 219 10.27 -19.38 -4.21
CA GLY A 219 11.14 -20.36 -3.55
C GLY A 219 11.19 -21.69 -4.32
N ARG A 220 10.26 -22.60 -4.02
CA ARG A 220 10.19 -23.95 -4.61
C ARG A 220 8.77 -24.28 -5.08
N HIS A 221 8.63 -25.03 -6.17
CA HIS A 221 7.35 -25.53 -6.70
C HIS A 221 6.30 -24.44 -6.99
N PRO A 222 6.61 -23.43 -7.82
CA PRO A 222 5.67 -22.35 -8.15
C PRO A 222 4.34 -22.81 -8.74
N GLU A 223 4.35 -23.94 -9.43
CA GLU A 223 3.15 -24.56 -9.98
C GLU A 223 2.10 -24.93 -8.91
N GLN A 224 2.53 -25.19 -7.66
CA GLN A 224 1.63 -25.62 -6.58
C GLN A 224 0.94 -24.46 -5.85
N TYR A 225 1.44 -23.22 -5.99
CA TYR A 225 0.87 -22.04 -5.36
C TYR A 225 0.41 -20.95 -6.34
N GLU A 226 0.37 -21.23 -7.65
CA GLU A 226 -0.17 -20.26 -8.62
C GLU A 226 -1.63 -19.88 -8.30
N TRP A 227 -2.42 -20.80 -7.73
CA TRP A 227 -3.78 -20.50 -7.28
C TRP A 227 -3.82 -19.37 -6.24
N LEU A 228 -2.81 -19.26 -5.36
CA LEU A 228 -2.71 -18.19 -4.37
C LEU A 228 -2.35 -16.87 -5.03
N LEU A 229 -1.43 -16.88 -6.00
CA LEU A 229 -1.12 -15.69 -6.79
C LEU A 229 -2.35 -15.20 -7.56
N GLN A 230 -3.11 -16.13 -8.15
CA GLN A 230 -4.41 -15.83 -8.77
C GLN A 230 -5.40 -15.27 -7.74
N GLN A 231 -5.45 -15.84 -6.53
CA GLN A 231 -6.32 -15.37 -5.45
C GLN A 231 -6.01 -13.92 -5.07
N ILE A 232 -4.72 -13.56 -4.93
CA ILE A 232 -4.29 -12.18 -4.66
C ILE A 232 -4.68 -11.22 -5.80
N ARG A 233 -4.60 -11.65 -7.06
CA ARG A 233 -5.09 -10.86 -8.21
C ARG A 233 -6.60 -10.66 -8.15
N ILE A 234 -7.37 -11.68 -7.73
CA ILE A 234 -8.82 -11.58 -7.55
C ILE A 234 -9.17 -10.55 -6.46
N TRP A 235 -8.41 -10.54 -5.36
CA TRP A 235 -8.51 -9.51 -4.31
C TRP A 235 -8.16 -8.09 -4.81
N GLY A 236 -7.59 -7.97 -6.01
CA GLY A 236 -7.22 -6.71 -6.65
C GLY A 236 -5.76 -6.30 -6.43
N GLY A 237 -4.95 -7.18 -5.86
CA GLY A 237 -3.52 -6.97 -5.66
C GLY A 237 -2.75 -7.01 -6.97
N ILE A 238 -1.71 -6.17 -7.06
CA ILE A 238 -0.76 -6.10 -8.16
C ILE A 238 0.47 -6.89 -7.76
N LEU A 239 0.73 -7.99 -8.45
CA LEU A 239 1.89 -8.84 -8.17
C LEU A 239 3.12 -8.32 -8.93
N GLN A 240 4.20 -8.08 -8.21
CA GLN A 240 5.50 -7.73 -8.79
C GLN A 240 6.51 -8.84 -8.47
N GLN A 241 6.97 -9.56 -9.49
CA GLN A 241 7.94 -10.65 -9.30
C GLN A 241 9.38 -10.11 -9.31
N THR A 242 10.22 -10.66 -8.43
CA THR A 242 11.67 -10.38 -8.36
C THR A 242 12.37 -11.46 -7.51
N SER A 243 13.69 -11.56 -7.60
CA SER A 243 14.44 -12.42 -6.69
C SER A 243 14.48 -11.84 -5.26
N ALA A 244 14.65 -12.69 -4.25
CA ALA A 244 14.78 -12.23 -2.87
C ALA A 244 15.98 -11.27 -2.68
N LYS A 245 17.06 -11.48 -3.43
CA LYS A 245 18.24 -10.60 -3.41
C LYS A 245 17.92 -9.23 -4.00
N GLU A 246 17.40 -9.17 -5.21
CA GLU A 246 17.05 -7.89 -5.86
C GLU A 246 16.02 -7.10 -5.04
N HIS A 247 15.06 -7.80 -4.43
CA HIS A 247 14.11 -7.20 -3.51
C HIS A 247 14.83 -6.50 -2.34
N ASP A 248 15.68 -7.23 -1.61
CA ASP A 248 16.34 -6.69 -0.41
C ASP A 248 17.33 -5.58 -0.79
N ASP A 249 18.04 -5.71 -1.91
CA ASP A 249 18.92 -4.66 -2.46
C ASP A 249 18.11 -3.38 -2.76
N ALA A 250 16.91 -3.50 -3.34
CA ALA A 250 16.03 -2.37 -3.59
C ALA A 250 15.45 -1.75 -2.31
N MET A 251 15.13 -2.57 -1.29
CA MET A 251 14.61 -2.08 -0.01
C MET A 251 15.62 -1.23 0.78
N VAL A 252 16.92 -1.37 0.52
CA VAL A 252 17.93 -0.45 1.06
C VAL A 252 17.61 1.00 0.68
N PHE A 253 17.22 1.24 -0.57
CA PHE A 253 16.89 2.59 -1.03
C PHE A 253 15.45 2.99 -0.68
N ILE A 254 14.50 2.06 -0.83
CA ILE A 254 13.06 2.34 -0.68
C ILE A 254 12.66 2.51 0.79
N GLN A 255 13.16 1.65 1.68
CA GLN A 255 12.77 1.62 3.09
C GLN A 255 13.90 2.12 3.98
N VAL A 256 15.09 1.51 3.95
CA VAL A 256 16.15 1.80 4.92
C VAL A 256 16.61 3.25 4.83
N MET A 257 17.10 3.67 3.66
CA MET A 257 17.58 5.03 3.45
C MET A 257 16.48 6.06 3.73
N ARG A 258 15.26 5.80 3.26
CA ARG A 258 14.12 6.71 3.45
C ARG A 258 13.75 6.87 4.92
N HIS A 259 13.57 5.78 5.65
CA HIS A 259 13.19 5.81 7.07
C HIS A 259 14.30 6.38 7.93
N PHE A 260 15.56 6.01 7.67
CA PHE A 260 16.69 6.56 8.40
C PHE A 260 16.83 8.07 8.20
N CYS A 261 16.67 8.57 6.97
CA CYS A 261 16.68 10.02 6.72
C CYS A 261 15.55 10.74 7.47
N SER A 262 14.34 10.18 7.48
CA SER A 262 13.22 10.75 8.25
C SER A 262 13.45 10.69 9.75
N PHE A 263 14.07 9.62 10.27
CA PHE A 263 14.47 9.50 11.67
C PHE A 263 15.50 10.56 12.06
N VAL A 264 16.58 10.70 11.29
CA VAL A 264 17.63 11.71 11.53
C VAL A 264 17.07 13.13 11.44
N PHE A 265 16.26 13.42 10.42
CA PHE A 265 15.64 14.74 10.28
C PHE A 265 14.70 15.06 11.45
N GLY A 266 13.84 14.10 11.84
CA GLY A 266 12.95 14.26 13.00
C GLY A 266 13.73 14.40 14.32
N SER A 267 14.81 13.64 14.50
CA SER A 267 15.69 13.76 15.67
C SER A 267 16.37 15.13 15.73
N HIS A 268 16.82 15.67 14.59
CA HIS A 268 17.41 17.00 14.53
C HIS A 268 16.36 18.08 14.85
N LEU A 269 15.16 17.99 14.26
CA LEU A 269 14.06 18.92 14.54
C LEU A 269 13.67 18.91 16.02
N ALA A 270 13.60 17.72 16.65
CA ALA A 270 13.33 17.58 18.07
C ALA A 270 14.45 18.16 18.95
N GLY A 271 15.71 18.06 18.50
CA GLY A 271 16.87 18.64 19.19
C GLY A 271 16.91 20.17 19.14
N GLU A 272 16.57 20.77 17.99
CA GLU A 272 16.45 22.22 17.83
C GLU A 272 15.22 22.78 18.58
N ASN A 273 14.22 21.94 18.81
CA ASN A 273 12.98 22.24 19.55
C ASN A 273 12.28 23.56 19.13
N PRO A 274 12.02 23.79 17.83
CA PRO A 274 11.22 24.93 17.39
C PRO A 274 9.74 24.74 17.79
N ASP A 275 8.98 25.83 17.85
CA ASP A 275 7.52 25.75 18.03
C ASP A 275 6.88 25.08 16.81
N LEU A 276 6.53 23.80 16.96
CA LEU A 276 5.93 23.00 15.90
C LEU A 276 4.59 23.57 15.41
N GLN A 277 3.78 24.16 16.30
CA GLN A 277 2.50 24.75 15.92
C GLN A 277 2.71 26.00 15.06
N GLN A 278 3.73 26.79 15.39
CA GLN A 278 4.15 27.92 14.56
C GLN A 278 4.64 27.44 13.19
N LEU A 279 5.47 26.39 13.12
CA LEU A 279 5.91 25.83 11.83
C LEU A 279 4.73 25.36 10.96
N ILE A 280 3.74 24.68 11.56
CA ILE A 280 2.55 24.19 10.85
C ILE A 280 1.67 25.34 10.35
N SER A 281 1.53 26.42 11.13
CA SER A 281 0.71 27.58 10.75
C SER A 281 1.33 28.41 9.62
N LEU A 282 2.66 28.45 9.55
CA LEU A 282 3.41 29.12 8.47
C LEU A 282 3.60 28.23 7.23
N SER A 283 3.30 26.94 7.32
CA SER A 283 3.50 25.98 6.22
C SER A 283 2.38 26.02 5.19
N SER A 284 2.75 26.14 3.91
CA SER A 284 1.86 25.82 2.80
C SER A 284 1.54 24.31 2.78
N PRO A 285 0.52 23.85 2.02
CA PRO A 285 0.11 22.44 2.03
C PRO A 285 1.25 21.45 1.76
N ILE A 286 2.19 21.78 0.86
CA ILE A 286 3.34 20.91 0.56
C ILE A 286 4.29 20.79 1.76
N TYR A 287 4.66 21.89 2.41
CA TYR A 287 5.57 21.87 3.56
C TYR A 287 4.93 21.20 4.77
N ARG A 288 3.62 21.37 4.96
CA ARG A 288 2.87 20.64 5.98
C ARG A 288 2.86 19.14 5.69
N LEU A 289 2.68 18.74 4.44
CA LEU A 289 2.78 17.33 4.03
C LEU A 289 4.19 16.78 4.29
N GLU A 290 5.25 17.53 3.99
CA GLU A 290 6.62 17.11 4.29
C GLU A 290 6.85 16.87 5.79
N LEU A 291 6.38 17.79 6.65
CA LEU A 291 6.41 17.61 8.11
C LEU A 291 5.57 16.42 8.56
N ALA A 292 4.36 16.24 8.01
CA ALA A 292 3.50 15.10 8.31
C ALA A 292 4.15 13.77 7.92
N MET A 293 4.86 13.72 6.80
CA MET A 293 5.59 12.53 6.34
C MET A 293 6.75 12.14 7.28
N VAL A 294 7.35 13.12 7.96
CA VAL A 294 8.33 12.87 9.04
C VAL A 294 7.62 12.44 10.32
N GLY A 295 6.64 13.22 10.78
CA GLY A 295 5.92 12.99 12.03
C GLY A 295 5.24 11.61 12.10
N ARG A 296 4.61 11.17 11.00
CA ARG A 296 3.94 9.86 10.93
C ARG A 296 4.88 8.67 11.15
N LEU A 297 6.20 8.84 10.96
CA LEU A 297 7.18 7.79 11.26
C LEU A 297 7.16 7.45 12.76
N PHE A 298 7.12 8.47 13.61
CA PHE A 298 7.19 8.34 15.07
C PHE A 298 5.87 7.91 15.72
N ALA A 299 4.78 7.87 14.96
CA ALA A 299 3.48 7.35 15.40
C ALA A 299 3.30 5.84 15.15
N GLN A 300 4.29 5.19 14.54
CA GLN A 300 4.28 3.77 14.19
C GLN A 300 5.19 2.96 15.13
N ASP A 301 5.19 1.63 15.01
CA ASP A 301 5.99 0.73 15.87
C ASP A 301 7.51 0.94 15.66
N PRO A 302 8.26 1.40 16.68
CA PRO A 302 9.70 1.61 16.56
C PRO A 302 10.48 0.31 16.34
N VAL A 303 9.98 -0.84 16.83
CA VAL A 303 10.66 -2.13 16.69
C VAL A 303 10.69 -2.56 15.22
N LEU A 304 9.62 -2.30 14.46
CA LEU A 304 9.58 -2.59 13.03
C LEU A 304 10.68 -1.84 12.26
N TYR A 305 10.86 -0.55 12.54
CA TYR A 305 11.89 0.25 11.87
C TYR A 305 13.30 -0.15 12.29
N ALA A 306 13.49 -0.48 13.57
CA ALA A 306 14.76 -1.02 14.04
C ALA A 306 15.10 -2.32 13.32
N ASP A 307 14.15 -3.26 13.23
CA ASP A 307 14.36 -4.51 12.51
C ASP A 307 14.69 -4.24 11.03
N ILE A 308 13.95 -3.38 10.33
CA ILE A 308 14.22 -3.06 8.90
C ILE A 308 15.61 -2.44 8.70
N ILE A 309 15.99 -1.45 9.52
CA ILE A 309 17.24 -0.70 9.33
C ILE A 309 18.47 -1.53 9.73
N PHE A 310 18.37 -2.33 10.78
CA PHE A 310 19.51 -3.08 11.33
C PHE A 310 19.66 -4.49 10.73
N ASP A 311 18.64 -5.05 10.07
CA ASP A 311 18.69 -6.42 9.54
C ASP A 311 19.49 -6.57 8.24
N ASN A 312 19.69 -5.46 7.51
CA ASN A 312 20.41 -5.44 6.23
C ASN A 312 21.86 -4.95 6.41
N LYS A 313 22.83 -5.82 6.10
CA LYS A 313 24.28 -5.58 6.27
C LYS A 313 24.82 -4.47 5.38
N ASP A 314 24.20 -4.25 4.22
CA ASP A 314 24.64 -3.23 3.27
C ASP A 314 24.11 -1.83 3.63
N SER A 315 23.14 -1.75 4.54
CA SER A 315 22.55 -0.51 5.04
C SER A 315 23.61 0.45 5.56
N LEU A 316 24.56 -0.03 6.37
CA LEU A 316 25.58 0.83 6.97
C LEU A 316 26.47 1.46 5.90
N ALA A 317 26.86 0.70 4.88
CA ALA A 317 27.70 1.21 3.79
C ALA A 317 26.97 2.31 3.00
N VAL A 318 25.70 2.07 2.62
CA VAL A 318 24.89 3.05 1.88
C VAL A 318 24.59 4.30 2.70
N LEU A 319 24.24 4.15 3.99
CA LEU A 319 24.01 5.30 4.87
C LEU A 319 25.29 6.11 5.11
N THR A 320 26.44 5.44 5.20
CA THR A 320 27.74 6.12 5.32
C THR A 320 28.05 6.89 4.03
N GLU A 321 27.87 6.29 2.86
CA GLU A 321 28.05 6.99 1.58
C GLU A 321 27.09 8.19 1.47
N PHE A 322 25.84 8.04 1.88
CA PHE A 322 24.86 9.13 1.90
C PHE A 322 25.30 10.28 2.82
N SER A 323 25.88 9.98 3.99
CA SER A 323 26.44 11.01 4.87
C SER A 323 27.57 11.81 4.21
N VAL A 324 28.40 11.16 3.39
CA VAL A 324 29.44 11.83 2.60
C VAL A 324 28.80 12.76 1.57
N LYS A 325 27.69 12.37 0.93
CA LYS A 325 26.93 13.24 0.01
C LYS A 325 26.36 14.47 0.72
N PHE A 326 25.87 14.32 1.94
CA PHE A 326 25.40 15.45 2.74
C PHE A 326 26.54 16.45 3.01
N ASN A 327 27.71 15.97 3.43
CA ASN A 327 28.89 16.82 3.66
C ASN A 327 29.39 17.49 2.37
N GLN A 328 29.34 16.80 1.24
CA GLN A 328 29.66 17.38 -0.07
C GLN A 328 28.70 18.53 -0.44
N ALA A 329 27.40 18.35 -0.19
CA ALA A 329 26.40 19.40 -0.42
C ALA A 329 26.60 20.60 0.53
N LEU A 330 26.94 20.35 1.80
CA LEU A 330 27.26 21.39 2.77
C LEU A 330 28.48 22.22 2.33
N ALA A 331 29.54 21.56 1.85
CA ALA A 331 30.74 22.24 1.35
C ALA A 331 30.45 23.20 0.17
N LEU A 332 29.43 22.92 -0.65
CA LEU A 332 29.00 23.85 -1.71
C LEU A 332 28.39 25.14 -1.13
N ILE A 333 27.67 25.04 -0.01
CA ILE A 333 27.10 26.19 0.69
C ILE A 333 28.21 26.99 1.37
N GLU A 334 29.12 26.32 2.08
CA GLU A 334 30.27 26.95 2.76
C GLU A 334 31.16 27.72 1.78
N SER A 335 31.40 27.16 0.59
CA SER A 335 32.17 27.80 -0.48
C SER A 335 31.34 28.77 -1.34
N ASN A 336 30.04 28.95 -1.06
CA ASN A 336 29.09 29.74 -1.84
C ASN A 336 29.10 29.39 -3.35
N ASN A 337 29.37 28.12 -3.69
CA ASN A 337 29.53 27.66 -5.06
C ASN A 337 28.18 27.32 -5.71
N LYS A 338 27.40 28.37 -5.99
CA LYS A 338 26.07 28.27 -6.63
C LYS A 338 26.11 27.59 -8.00
N GLY A 339 27.18 27.81 -8.77
CA GLY A 339 27.33 27.25 -10.12
C GLY A 339 27.41 25.71 -10.09
N GLU A 340 28.23 25.17 -9.20
CA GLU A 340 28.33 23.72 -9.05
C GLU A 340 27.05 23.11 -8.45
N PHE A 341 26.40 23.80 -7.50
CA PHE A 341 25.08 23.38 -7.00
C PHE A 341 24.05 23.24 -8.13
N ILE A 342 23.90 24.25 -8.99
CA ILE A 342 22.97 24.22 -10.12
C ILE A 342 23.30 23.09 -11.10
N LYS A 343 24.58 22.88 -11.38
CA LYS A 343 25.04 21.78 -12.24
C LYS A 343 24.70 20.41 -11.66
N GLN A 344 24.91 20.20 -10.36
CA GLN A 344 24.53 18.96 -9.68
C GLN A 344 23.01 18.78 -9.67
N PHE A 345 22.25 19.85 -9.43
CA PHE A 345 20.79 19.84 -9.48
C PHE A 345 20.27 19.35 -10.83
N PHE A 346 20.78 19.89 -11.95
CA PHE A 346 20.41 19.43 -13.29
C PHE A 346 20.85 17.99 -13.56
N LYS A 347 22.04 17.58 -13.11
CA LYS A 347 22.50 16.20 -13.25
C LYS A 347 21.56 15.21 -12.55
N ILE A 348 21.14 15.53 -11.33
CA ILE A 348 20.17 14.73 -10.56
C ILE A 348 18.81 14.73 -11.26
N GLY A 349 18.32 15.89 -11.70
CA GLY A 349 17.07 16.01 -12.45
C GLY A 349 17.04 15.17 -13.73
N SER A 350 18.15 15.12 -14.46
CA SER A 350 18.31 14.27 -15.65
C SER A 350 18.28 12.78 -15.33
N TRP A 351 18.84 12.35 -14.19
CA TRP A 351 18.77 10.95 -13.76
C TRP A 351 17.33 10.54 -13.41
N PHE A 352 16.58 11.41 -12.72
CA PHE A 352 15.14 11.18 -12.51
C PHE A 352 14.33 11.27 -13.82
N GLY A 353 14.84 11.97 -14.84
CA GLY A 353 14.22 12.05 -16.16
C GLY A 353 12.78 12.56 -16.12
N ASP A 354 11.91 11.95 -16.92
CA ASP A 354 10.49 12.33 -17.00
C ASP A 354 9.70 12.04 -15.72
N TYR A 355 10.19 11.13 -14.86
CA TYR A 355 9.58 10.86 -13.57
C TYR A 355 9.56 12.11 -12.67
N SER A 356 10.56 13.00 -12.76
CA SER A 356 10.54 14.29 -12.04
C SER A 356 9.30 15.12 -12.35
N LYS A 357 8.95 15.23 -13.64
CA LYS A 357 7.77 16.01 -14.10
C LYS A 357 6.49 15.32 -13.65
N GLN A 358 6.44 13.99 -13.71
CA GLN A 358 5.29 13.22 -13.26
C GLN A 358 5.08 13.36 -11.75
N CYS A 359 6.14 13.34 -10.95
CA CYS A 359 6.09 13.59 -9.50
C CYS A 359 5.49 14.96 -9.19
N LEU A 360 5.89 16.01 -9.91
CA LEU A 360 5.35 17.36 -9.72
C LEU A 360 3.85 17.45 -10.04
N VAL A 361 3.40 16.78 -11.11
CA VAL A 361 1.97 16.75 -11.46
C VAL A 361 1.18 15.93 -10.43
N ASN A 362 1.70 14.79 -10.02
CA ASN A 362 1.03 13.89 -9.09
C ASN A 362 0.94 14.49 -7.67
N SER A 363 2.00 15.15 -7.19
CA SER A 363 2.01 15.80 -5.87
C SER A 363 0.99 16.94 -5.81
N ARG A 364 0.85 17.75 -6.87
CA ARG A 364 -0.20 18.79 -6.95
C ARG A 364 -1.60 18.21 -6.82
N LYS A 365 -1.89 17.10 -7.52
CA LYS A 365 -3.19 16.42 -7.41
C LYS A 365 -3.46 15.88 -6.01
N LEU A 366 -2.43 15.36 -5.34
CA LEU A 366 -2.53 14.88 -3.97
C LEU A 366 -2.82 16.02 -2.99
N LEU A 367 -2.12 17.16 -3.15
CA LEU A 367 -2.28 18.33 -2.30
C LEU A 367 -3.66 18.98 -2.45
N LEU A 368 -4.21 19.06 -3.67
CA LEU A 368 -5.56 19.58 -3.88
C LEU A 368 -6.58 18.77 -3.08
N LYS A 369 -6.47 17.43 -3.09
CA LYS A 369 -7.35 16.56 -2.31
C LYS A 369 -7.17 16.74 -0.80
N ALA A 370 -5.93 16.93 -0.35
CA ALA A 370 -5.66 17.18 1.06
C ALA A 370 -6.15 18.56 1.54
N ASP A 371 -6.22 19.55 0.64
CA ASP A 371 -6.74 20.88 0.95
C ASP A 371 -8.27 20.90 1.02
N ASP A 372 -8.95 20.14 0.14
CA ASP A 372 -10.41 19.94 0.20
C ASP A 372 -10.84 19.39 1.58
N ASP A 373 -10.12 18.40 2.12
CA ASP A 373 -10.41 17.79 3.43
C ASP A 373 -10.27 18.80 4.60
N ARG A 374 -9.47 19.86 4.44
CA ARG A 374 -9.30 20.90 5.47
C ARG A 374 -10.56 21.76 5.64
N SER A 375 -11.26 22.05 4.55
CA SER A 375 -12.47 22.88 4.58
C SER A 375 -13.61 22.29 5.43
N LEU A 376 -13.50 21.02 5.81
CA LEU A 376 -14.45 20.31 6.69
C LEU A 376 -13.99 20.21 8.14
N SER A 377 -12.73 20.55 8.45
CA SER A 377 -12.10 20.32 9.76
C SER A 377 -12.04 21.56 10.66
N GLU A 378 -12.46 22.73 10.16
CA GLU A 378 -12.53 23.97 10.95
C GLU A 378 -13.88 24.12 11.71
N ASP A 379 -14.78 23.12 11.65
CA ASP A 379 -16.08 23.07 12.37
C ASP A 379 -16.23 21.82 13.28
N VAL A 380 -15.27 21.54 14.17
CA VAL A 380 -15.46 20.60 15.31
C VAL A 380 -14.97 21.20 16.61
#